data_AF-A0A920SCD8-F1
#
_entry.id   AF-A0A920SCD8-F1
#
_cell.length_a   1.000
_cell.length_b   1.000
_cell.length_c   1.000
_cell.angle_alpha   90.00
_cell.angle_beta   90.00
_cell.angle_gamma   90.00
#
_symmetry.space_group_name_H-M   'P 1'
#
loop_
_entity.id
_entity.type
_entity.pdbx_description
1 polymer ?
#
loop_
_entity_poly.entity_id
_entity_poly.type
_entity_poly.pdbx_seq_one_letter_code
_entity_poly.pdbx_strand_id
1 'polypeptide(L)'
;MDPRWALQWLVYQLDGVRSQGQRFSATTAIKDLDPKHIDLILYGNDEKKVTVRHRTGRGQTYEWDTNFEGVIPNLERRYKRTESDYMRTQIERYMSARHCPSCAGKRLRPEALSVKVCGLNIMDVCAKNIGQASEWIREIDPDSAGPHGKQVLSERQKTIANQVLKEIEGRVHFLEGIGLDYVTMDRTARTLSGGEAQRVRLATQIGSGLTGVLYVCDEPTVGLHPHDDHRLIKHPDSLKKLG
;
A
#
# COMPACT_ATOMS: atom_id res chain seq x y z
N MET A 1 -1.83 -27.73 -12.17
CA MET A 1 -0.81 -27.72 -13.26
C MET A 1 0.56 -27.46 -12.63
N ASP A 2 1.53 -28.35 -12.82
CA ASP A 2 2.87 -28.23 -12.21
C ASP A 2 3.62 -27.00 -12.78
N PRO A 3 4.02 -25.99 -11.99
CA PRO A 3 4.67 -24.79 -12.52
C PRO A 3 5.98 -25.05 -13.31
N ARG A 4 6.58 -26.25 -13.20
CA ARG A 4 7.82 -26.64 -13.89
C ARG A 4 7.70 -26.71 -15.42
N TRP A 5 6.54 -27.09 -15.97
CA TRP A 5 6.39 -27.17 -17.44
C TRP A 5 6.42 -25.79 -18.10
N ALA A 6 5.88 -24.76 -17.43
CA ALA A 6 5.83 -23.41 -17.97
C ALA A 6 7.21 -22.73 -17.95
N LEU A 7 8.01 -22.99 -16.91
CA LEU A 7 9.41 -22.56 -16.83
C LEU A 7 10.25 -23.22 -17.92
N GLN A 8 10.07 -24.52 -18.12
CA GLN A 8 10.79 -25.27 -19.14
C GLN A 8 10.44 -24.78 -20.56
N TRP A 9 9.17 -24.43 -20.81
CA TRP A 9 8.74 -23.83 -22.08
C TRP A 9 9.37 -22.45 -22.34
N LEU A 10 9.42 -21.56 -21.34
CA LEU A 10 10.05 -20.25 -21.47
C LEU A 10 11.56 -20.36 -21.77
N VAL A 11 12.25 -21.31 -21.14
CA VAL A 11 13.67 -21.58 -21.40
C VAL A 11 13.89 -21.99 -22.86
N TYR A 12 13.04 -22.86 -23.41
CA TYR A 12 13.13 -23.24 -24.83
C TYR A 12 12.88 -22.06 -25.78
N GLN A 13 11.97 -21.15 -25.41
CA GLN A 13 11.77 -19.93 -26.20
C GLN A 13 12.98 -19.02 -26.17
N LEU A 14 13.62 -18.85 -25.00
CA LEU A 14 14.85 -18.06 -24.86
C LEU A 14 16.01 -18.66 -25.67
N ASP A 15 16.14 -19.99 -25.69
CA ASP A 15 17.11 -20.67 -26.56
C ASP A 15 16.82 -20.44 -28.05
N GLY A 16 15.53 -20.43 -28.43
CA GLY A 16 15.09 -20.06 -29.78
C GLY A 16 15.49 -18.64 -30.15
N VAL A 17 15.23 -17.66 -29.26
CA VAL A 17 15.58 -16.24 -29.45
C VAL A 17 17.08 -16.09 -29.69
N ARG A 18 17.90 -16.80 -28.90
CA ARG A 18 19.36 -16.82 -29.04
C ARG A 18 19.81 -17.36 -30.40
N SER A 19 19.14 -18.38 -30.93
CA SER A 19 19.58 -19.08 -32.14
C SER A 19 19.36 -18.30 -33.45
N GLN A 20 18.45 -17.32 -33.47
CA GLN A 20 17.95 -16.70 -34.70
C GLN A 20 18.53 -15.32 -35.05
N GLY A 21 19.60 -14.86 -34.40
CA GLY A 21 20.41 -13.77 -34.96
C GLY A 21 20.88 -12.69 -34.01
N GLN A 22 20.58 -12.77 -32.71
CA GLN A 22 21.18 -11.89 -31.71
C GLN A 22 22.14 -12.72 -30.84
N ARG A 23 23.44 -12.63 -31.16
CA ARG A 23 24.52 -13.40 -30.52
C ARG A 23 24.78 -12.89 -29.11
N PHE A 24 23.91 -13.19 -28.16
CA PHE A 24 24.26 -13.11 -26.74
C PHE A 24 24.43 -14.52 -26.17
N SER A 25 25.46 -14.72 -25.34
CA SER A 25 25.69 -16.02 -24.70
C SER A 25 24.77 -16.18 -23.49
N ALA A 26 24.27 -17.41 -23.27
CA ALA A 26 23.55 -17.76 -22.05
C ALA A 26 24.43 -17.72 -20.79
N THR A 27 25.75 -17.62 -20.97
CA THR A 27 26.75 -17.51 -19.89
C THR A 27 27.23 -16.08 -19.67
N THR A 28 26.83 -15.12 -20.50
CA THR A 28 27.18 -13.71 -20.29
C THR A 28 26.42 -13.18 -19.07
N ALA A 29 27.11 -12.49 -18.16
CA ALA A 29 26.45 -11.86 -17.03
C ALA A 29 25.49 -10.76 -17.52
N ILE A 30 24.33 -10.62 -16.88
CA ILE A 30 23.27 -9.68 -17.31
C ILE A 30 23.79 -8.25 -17.47
N LYS A 31 24.67 -7.80 -16.56
CA LYS A 31 25.28 -6.47 -16.58
C LYS A 31 26.13 -6.19 -17.84
N ASP A 32 26.63 -7.23 -18.49
CA ASP A 32 27.54 -7.15 -19.64
C ASP A 32 26.79 -7.39 -20.97
N LEU A 33 25.47 -7.56 -20.92
CA LEU A 33 24.62 -7.68 -22.10
C LEU A 33 24.29 -6.30 -22.68
N ASP A 34 24.28 -6.20 -24.00
CA ASP A 34 23.74 -5.02 -24.70
C ASP A 34 22.28 -4.80 -24.26
N PRO A 35 21.89 -3.56 -23.88
CA PRO A 35 20.53 -3.23 -23.49
C PRO A 35 19.46 -3.70 -24.47
N LYS A 36 19.75 -3.74 -25.78
CA LYS A 36 18.81 -4.24 -26.79
C LYS A 36 18.46 -5.72 -26.61
N HIS A 37 19.42 -6.53 -26.15
CA HIS A 37 19.18 -7.94 -25.85
C HIS A 37 18.35 -8.11 -24.58
N ILE A 38 18.59 -7.25 -23.57
CA ILE A 38 17.80 -7.24 -22.34
C ILE A 38 16.35 -6.87 -22.65
N ASP A 39 16.13 -5.80 -23.43
CA ASP A 39 14.79 -5.38 -23.83
C ASP A 39 14.06 -6.46 -24.63
N LEU A 40 14.75 -7.14 -25.55
CA LEU A 40 14.17 -8.27 -26.27
C LEU A 40 13.75 -9.41 -25.34
N ILE A 41 14.57 -9.74 -24.34
CA ILE A 41 14.24 -10.79 -23.35
C ILE A 41 13.02 -10.36 -22.50
N LEU A 42 13.01 -9.11 -22.03
CA LEU A 42 12.01 -8.63 -21.08
C LEU A 42 10.66 -8.33 -21.74
N TYR A 43 10.67 -7.70 -22.92
CA TYR A 43 9.48 -7.17 -23.58
C TYR A 43 9.12 -7.91 -24.86
N GLY A 44 10.00 -8.80 -25.34
CA GLY A 44 9.73 -9.61 -26.51
C GLY A 44 9.96 -8.87 -27.82
N ASN A 45 9.40 -9.43 -28.88
CA ASN A 45 9.50 -8.93 -30.23
C ASN A 45 8.20 -9.24 -30.98
N ASP A 46 7.53 -8.19 -31.43
CA ASP A 46 6.23 -8.29 -32.10
C ASP A 46 6.34 -8.64 -33.60
N GLU A 47 7.53 -8.54 -34.20
CA GLU A 47 7.71 -8.58 -35.67
C GLU A 47 8.45 -9.81 -36.19
N LYS A 48 9.44 -10.36 -35.46
CA LYS A 48 10.21 -11.54 -35.91
C LYS A 48 9.79 -12.79 -35.15
N LYS A 49 9.33 -13.79 -35.91
CA LYS A 49 9.09 -15.13 -35.40
C LYS A 49 10.38 -15.73 -34.87
N VAL A 50 10.26 -16.40 -33.73
CA VAL A 50 11.31 -17.19 -33.10
C VAL A 50 11.00 -18.66 -33.32
N THR A 51 11.93 -19.38 -33.95
CA THR A 51 11.82 -20.83 -34.09
C THR A 51 12.26 -21.51 -32.80
N VAL A 52 11.34 -22.26 -32.19
CA VAL A 52 11.56 -22.98 -30.95
C VAL A 52 11.72 -24.46 -31.26
N ARG A 53 12.82 -25.05 -30.80
CA ARG A 53 13.09 -26.47 -30.95
C ARG A 53 12.95 -27.17 -29.60
N HIS A 54 12.02 -28.11 -29.51
CA HIS A 54 11.75 -28.89 -28.31
C HIS A 54 12.05 -30.36 -28.53
N ARG A 55 12.91 -30.94 -27.69
CA ARG A 55 13.17 -32.39 -27.67
C ARG A 55 12.39 -33.02 -26.53
N THR A 56 11.49 -33.94 -26.85
CA THR A 56 10.74 -34.69 -25.84
C THR A 56 11.65 -35.70 -25.13
N GLY A 57 11.26 -36.13 -23.92
CA GLY A 57 11.98 -37.18 -23.18
C GLY A 57 12.07 -38.53 -23.92
N ARG A 58 11.24 -38.75 -24.95
CA ARG A 58 11.29 -39.92 -25.85
C ARG A 58 12.19 -39.71 -27.08
N GLY A 59 12.93 -38.60 -27.13
CA GLY A 59 13.93 -38.31 -28.16
C GLY A 59 13.39 -37.65 -29.44
N GLN A 60 12.08 -37.51 -29.60
CA GLN A 60 11.47 -36.82 -30.74
C GLN A 60 11.69 -35.31 -30.65
N THR A 61 12.03 -34.68 -31.77
CA THR A 61 12.26 -33.23 -31.86
C THR A 61 11.12 -32.58 -32.62
N TYR A 62 10.56 -31.53 -32.04
CA TYR A 62 9.52 -30.69 -32.64
C TYR A 62 10.08 -29.28 -32.85
N GLU A 63 9.73 -28.65 -33.96
CA GLU A 63 10.16 -27.30 -34.32
C GLU A 63 8.94 -26.52 -34.79
N TRP A 64 8.74 -25.32 -34.23
CA TRP A 64 7.66 -24.43 -34.63
C TRP A 64 8.06 -22.97 -34.47
N ASP A 65 7.45 -22.11 -35.27
CA ASP A 65 7.64 -20.67 -35.19
C ASP A 65 6.61 -20.05 -34.24
N THR A 66 7.08 -19.21 -33.33
CA THR A 66 6.22 -18.49 -32.39
C THR A 66 6.74 -17.08 -32.15
N ASN A 67 5.86 -16.16 -31.79
CA ASN A 67 6.29 -14.84 -31.34
C ASN A 67 6.74 -14.97 -29.89
N PHE A 68 7.88 -14.38 -29.57
CA PHE A 68 8.35 -14.31 -28.20
C PHE A 68 7.76 -13.04 -27.56
N GLU A 69 6.75 -13.21 -26.70
CA GLU A 69 6.03 -12.11 -26.05
C GLU A 69 6.85 -11.40 -24.96
N GLY A 70 8.02 -11.92 -24.58
CA GLY A 70 8.84 -11.38 -23.50
C GLY A 70 8.42 -11.87 -22.11
N VAL A 71 9.35 -11.79 -21.16
CA VAL A 71 9.13 -12.25 -19.78
C VAL A 71 8.09 -11.40 -19.05
N ILE A 72 8.12 -10.07 -19.20
CA ILE A 72 7.22 -9.15 -18.48
C ILE A 72 5.77 -9.30 -18.99
N PRO A 73 5.49 -9.21 -20.31
CA PRO A 73 4.13 -9.40 -20.82
C PRO A 73 3.58 -10.81 -20.53
N ASN A 74 4.43 -11.85 -20.56
CA ASN A 74 4.04 -13.21 -20.16
C ASN A 74 3.54 -13.25 -18.71
N LEU A 75 4.32 -12.72 -17.76
CA LEU A 75 3.96 -12.70 -16.34
C LEU A 75 2.69 -11.87 -16.11
N GLU A 76 2.58 -10.68 -16.73
CA GLU A 76 1.40 -9.82 -16.59
C GLU A 76 0.14 -10.48 -17.14
N ARG A 77 0.20 -11.08 -18.34
CA ARG A 77 -0.92 -11.81 -18.94
C ARG A 77 -1.34 -13.00 -18.08
N ARG A 78 -0.38 -13.78 -17.57
CA ARG A 78 -0.67 -14.93 -16.70
C ARG A 78 -1.29 -14.51 -15.38
N TYR A 79 -0.82 -13.42 -14.77
CA TYR A 79 -1.39 -12.86 -13.55
C TYR A 79 -2.86 -12.43 -13.76
N LYS A 80 -3.17 -11.76 -14.87
CA LYS A 80 -4.53 -11.29 -15.19
C LYS A 80 -5.50 -12.42 -15.55
N ARG A 81 -5.03 -13.50 -16.18
CA ARG A 81 -5.87 -14.60 -16.69
C ARG A 81 -5.97 -15.80 -15.75
N THR A 82 -5.05 -15.97 -14.81
CA THR A 82 -5.08 -17.14 -13.90
C THR A 82 -6.25 -17.05 -12.92
N GLU A 83 -6.96 -18.16 -12.76
CA GLU A 83 -7.95 -18.33 -11.69
C GLU A 83 -7.34 -18.95 -10.42
N SER A 84 -6.10 -19.43 -10.50
CA SER A 84 -5.39 -20.04 -9.37
C SER A 84 -4.71 -18.98 -8.47
N ASP A 85 -5.11 -18.95 -7.21
CA ASP A 85 -4.49 -18.09 -6.18
C ASP A 85 -3.02 -18.43 -5.94
N TYR A 86 -2.66 -19.71 -5.94
CA TYR A 86 -1.25 -20.13 -5.82
C TYR A 86 -0.39 -19.49 -6.91
N MET A 87 -0.83 -19.56 -8.18
CA MET A 87 -0.11 -18.98 -9.30
C MET A 87 -0.04 -17.45 -9.20
N ARG A 88 -1.11 -16.80 -8.74
CA ARG A 88 -1.15 -15.36 -8.50
C ARG A 88 -0.06 -14.97 -7.50
N THR A 89 -0.02 -15.61 -6.33
CA THR A 89 0.99 -15.37 -5.29
C THR A 89 2.42 -15.66 -5.75
N GLN A 90 2.64 -16.67 -6.61
CA GLN A 90 3.98 -16.90 -7.17
C GLN A 90 4.46 -15.77 -8.08
N ILE A 91 3.56 -15.21 -8.89
CA ILE A 91 3.90 -14.11 -9.81
C ILE A 91 4.06 -12.78 -9.04
N GLU A 92 3.24 -12.53 -8.01
CA GLU A 92 3.30 -11.32 -7.18
C GLU A 92 4.69 -11.08 -6.56
N ARG A 93 5.48 -12.14 -6.33
CA ARG A 93 6.87 -12.03 -5.82
C ARG A 93 7.78 -11.21 -6.71
N TYR A 94 7.47 -11.10 -8.01
CA TYR A 94 8.21 -10.33 -8.99
C TYR A 94 7.54 -8.98 -9.31
N MET A 95 6.45 -8.64 -8.61
CA MET A 95 5.69 -7.42 -8.81
C MET A 95 5.88 -6.47 -7.62
N SER A 96 5.76 -5.17 -7.90
CA SER A 96 5.74 -4.13 -6.88
C SER A 96 4.44 -3.34 -6.98
N ALA A 97 3.81 -3.03 -5.85
CA ALA A 97 2.71 -2.07 -5.83
C ALA A 97 3.22 -0.69 -6.28
N ARG A 98 2.52 -0.07 -7.23
CA ARG A 98 2.77 1.31 -7.66
C ARG A 98 1.51 2.14 -7.43
N HIS A 99 1.67 3.45 -7.30
CA HIS A 99 0.54 4.36 -7.25
C HIS A 99 -0.30 4.23 -8.52
N CYS A 100 -1.61 4.15 -8.34
CA CYS A 100 -2.54 4.13 -9.45
C CYS A 100 -2.42 5.45 -10.23
N PRO A 101 -2.19 5.44 -11.56
CA PRO A 101 -2.03 6.66 -12.33
C PRO A 101 -3.31 7.49 -12.41
N SER A 102 -4.48 6.86 -12.30
CA SER A 102 -5.78 7.56 -12.38
C SER A 102 -6.11 8.37 -11.13
N CYS A 103 -5.85 7.84 -9.94
CA CYS A 103 -6.17 8.52 -8.67
C CYS A 103 -4.93 9.01 -7.91
N ALA A 104 -3.73 8.84 -8.48
CA ALA A 104 -2.44 9.15 -7.85
C ALA A 104 -2.29 8.53 -6.44
N GLY A 105 -2.90 7.37 -6.19
CA GLY A 105 -2.88 6.72 -4.89
C GLY A 105 -3.93 7.18 -3.89
N LYS A 106 -4.78 8.15 -4.23
CA LYS A 106 -5.84 8.69 -3.36
C LYS A 106 -7.05 7.76 -3.19
N ARG A 107 -7.15 6.67 -3.98
CA ARG A 107 -8.17 5.60 -3.88
C ARG A 107 -9.62 6.04 -4.07
N LEU A 108 -9.87 7.31 -4.43
CA LEU A 108 -11.19 7.87 -4.64
C LEU A 108 -11.36 8.36 -6.07
N ARG A 109 -12.63 8.46 -6.50
CA ARG A 109 -13.00 9.04 -7.79
C ARG A 109 -12.78 10.56 -7.80
N PRO A 110 -12.56 11.19 -8.97
CA PRO A 110 -12.35 12.62 -9.08
C PRO A 110 -13.47 13.48 -8.46
N GLU A 111 -14.73 13.03 -8.53
CA GLU A 111 -15.88 13.75 -7.97
C GLU A 111 -15.79 13.83 -6.44
N ALA A 112 -15.39 12.74 -5.78
CA ALA A 112 -15.20 12.71 -4.34
C ALA A 112 -14.00 13.58 -3.90
N LEU A 113 -12.93 13.61 -4.70
CA LEU A 113 -11.74 14.45 -4.45
C LEU A 113 -11.98 15.94 -4.71
N SER A 114 -13.06 16.28 -5.40
CA SER A 114 -13.44 17.67 -5.69
C SER A 114 -14.18 18.32 -4.52
N VAL A 115 -14.74 17.53 -3.60
CA VAL A 115 -15.37 18.05 -2.37
C VAL A 115 -14.29 18.48 -1.40
N LYS A 116 -14.35 19.75 -0.97
CA LYS A 116 -13.36 20.35 -0.08
C LYS A 116 -14.00 20.95 1.16
N VAL A 117 -13.34 20.79 2.28
CA VAL A 117 -13.63 21.47 3.56
C VAL A 117 -12.43 22.38 3.84
N CYS A 118 -12.68 23.69 3.94
CA CYS A 118 -11.63 24.71 4.16
C CYS A 118 -10.40 24.53 3.25
N GLY A 119 -10.63 24.24 1.96
CA GLY A 119 -9.59 24.14 0.94
C GLY A 119 -8.98 22.74 0.76
N LEU A 120 -9.24 21.79 1.65
CA LEU A 120 -8.68 20.42 1.58
C LEU A 120 -9.75 19.38 1.24
N ASN A 121 -9.42 18.41 0.37
CA ASN A 121 -10.27 17.24 0.19
C ASN A 121 -9.99 16.18 1.26
N ILE A 122 -10.86 15.16 1.34
CA ILE A 122 -10.76 14.09 2.34
C ILE A 122 -9.38 13.41 2.37
N MET A 123 -8.77 13.14 1.22
CA MET A 123 -7.46 12.48 1.16
C MET A 123 -6.31 13.41 1.52
N ASP A 124 -6.45 14.71 1.27
CA ASP A 124 -5.45 15.70 1.72
C ASP A 124 -5.43 15.79 3.24
N VAL A 125 -6.59 15.63 3.91
CA VAL A 125 -6.67 15.53 5.37
C VAL A 125 -6.12 14.19 5.85
N CYS A 126 -6.47 13.06 5.21
CA CYS A 126 -5.98 11.75 5.62
C CYS A 126 -4.46 11.55 5.41
N ALA A 127 -3.85 12.28 4.47
CA ALA A 127 -2.41 12.26 4.24
C ALA A 127 -1.61 13.03 5.30
N LYS A 128 -2.27 13.87 6.11
CA LYS A 128 -1.63 14.49 7.28
C LYS A 128 -1.35 13.43 8.34
N ASN A 129 -0.27 13.63 9.10
CA ASN A 129 -0.10 12.88 10.33
C ASN A 129 -1.16 13.29 11.37
N ILE A 130 -1.38 12.45 12.39
CA ILE A 130 -2.39 12.69 13.42
C ILE A 130 -2.20 14.06 14.09
N GLY A 131 -0.96 14.48 14.38
CA GLY A 131 -0.68 15.80 14.96
C GLY A 131 -1.12 16.96 14.06
N GLN A 132 -0.75 16.92 12.78
CA GLN A 132 -1.16 17.92 11.78
C GLN A 132 -2.66 17.89 11.51
N ALA A 133 -3.31 16.73 11.63
CA ALA A 133 -4.75 16.62 11.52
C ALA A 133 -5.45 17.23 12.74
N SER A 134 -4.90 17.00 13.94
CA SER A 134 -5.33 17.62 15.21
C SER A 134 -5.32 19.15 15.08
N GLU A 135 -4.21 19.71 14.60
CA GLU A 135 -4.06 21.15 14.34
C GLU A 135 -5.07 21.66 13.32
N TRP A 136 -5.22 20.97 12.19
CA TRP A 136 -6.16 21.38 11.15
C TRP A 136 -7.62 21.41 11.64
N ILE A 137 -8.03 20.44 12.48
CA ILE A 137 -9.38 20.42 13.07
C ILE A 137 -9.61 21.66 13.95
N ARG A 138 -8.62 22.06 14.75
CA ARG A 138 -8.69 23.28 15.57
C ARG A 138 -8.69 24.54 14.71
N GLU A 139 -7.91 24.57 13.64
CA GLU A 139 -7.82 25.72 12.74
C GLU A 139 -9.14 26.04 12.01
N ILE A 140 -9.90 25.02 11.61
CA ILE A 140 -11.16 25.19 10.87
C ILE A 140 -12.36 25.48 11.79
N ASP A 141 -12.22 25.22 13.08
CA ASP A 141 -13.26 25.39 14.08
C ASP A 141 -13.20 26.81 14.68
N PRO A 142 -14.20 27.68 14.42
CA PRO A 142 -14.20 29.05 14.93
C PRO A 142 -14.28 29.13 16.46
N ASP A 143 -14.75 28.08 17.14
CA ASP A 143 -14.89 28.07 18.60
C ASP A 143 -13.63 27.54 19.32
N SER A 144 -12.67 26.99 18.58
CA SER A 144 -11.49 26.36 19.17
C SER A 144 -10.52 27.41 19.71
N ALA A 145 -9.95 27.15 20.89
CA ALA A 145 -8.92 27.99 21.48
C ALA A 145 -7.59 27.77 20.73
N GLY A 146 -7.27 28.63 19.76
CA GLY A 146 -6.02 28.51 19.00
C GLY A 146 -5.93 29.46 17.80
N PRO A 147 -4.83 29.38 17.02
CA PRO A 147 -4.73 30.09 15.74
C PRO A 147 -5.75 29.51 14.75
N HIS A 148 -6.58 30.37 14.17
CA HIS A 148 -7.50 29.98 13.13
C HIS A 148 -6.83 30.03 11.75
N GLY A 149 -7.21 29.08 10.90
CA GLY A 149 -6.74 29.03 9.53
C GLY A 149 -7.28 30.19 8.69
N LYS A 150 -6.78 30.32 7.45
CA LYS A 150 -7.29 31.32 6.49
C LYS A 150 -8.77 31.10 6.13
N GLN A 151 -9.28 29.89 6.33
CA GLN A 151 -10.67 29.51 6.07
C GLN A 151 -11.20 28.71 7.26
N VAL A 152 -12.26 29.22 7.88
CA VAL A 152 -12.99 28.57 8.98
C VAL A 152 -14.39 28.19 8.52
N LEU A 153 -15.02 27.29 9.27
CA LEU A 153 -16.41 26.93 9.04
C LEU A 153 -17.33 28.11 9.36
N SER A 154 -18.33 28.34 8.52
CA SER A 154 -19.40 29.29 8.82
C SER A 154 -20.26 28.80 9.99
N GLU A 155 -20.96 29.71 10.67
CA GLU A 155 -21.91 29.41 11.75
C GLU A 155 -22.85 28.24 11.43
N ARG A 156 -23.44 28.25 10.22
CA ARG A 156 -24.34 27.18 9.78
C ARG A 156 -23.61 25.85 9.61
N GLN A 157 -22.44 25.84 8.98
CA GLN A 157 -21.65 24.62 8.79
C GLN A 157 -21.18 24.07 10.13
N LYS A 158 -20.72 24.93 11.04
CA LYS A 158 -20.30 24.58 12.39
C LYS A 158 -21.47 23.99 13.17
N THR A 159 -22.65 24.60 13.14
CA THR A 159 -23.86 24.06 13.80
C THR A 159 -24.14 22.61 13.36
N ILE A 160 -24.02 22.32 12.06
CA ILE A 160 -24.24 20.97 11.51
C ILE A 160 -23.09 20.02 11.87
N ALA A 161 -21.85 20.48 11.76
CA ALA A 161 -20.64 19.67 11.91
C ALA A 161 -20.18 19.52 13.36
N ASN A 162 -20.72 20.28 14.33
CA ASN A 162 -20.21 20.38 15.69
C ASN A 162 -20.03 19.01 16.36
N GLN A 163 -21.05 18.15 16.28
CA GLN A 163 -20.98 16.82 16.87
C GLN A 163 -19.92 15.95 16.19
N VAL A 164 -19.81 16.04 14.86
CA VAL A 164 -18.84 15.27 14.08
C VAL A 164 -17.41 15.74 14.38
N LEU A 165 -17.19 17.05 14.45
CA LEU A 165 -15.88 17.61 14.77
C LEU A 165 -15.42 17.22 16.16
N LYS A 166 -16.31 17.26 17.17
CA LYS A 166 -16.00 16.80 18.53
C LYS A 166 -15.58 15.33 18.58
N GLU A 167 -16.25 14.47 17.83
CA GLU A 167 -15.90 13.05 17.74
C GLU A 167 -14.54 12.82 17.05
N ILE A 168 -14.26 13.54 15.97
CA ILE A 168 -12.98 13.44 15.26
C ILE A 168 -11.86 13.97 16.16
N GLU A 169 -12.04 15.16 16.75
CA GLU A 169 -11.07 15.78 17.65
C GLU A 169 -10.76 14.87 18.84
N GLY A 170 -11.78 14.30 19.49
CA GLY A 170 -11.59 13.38 20.60
C GLY A 170 -10.76 12.14 20.24
N ARG A 171 -11.00 11.55 19.06
CA ARG A 171 -10.25 10.38 18.58
C ARG A 171 -8.80 10.73 18.20
N VAL A 172 -8.62 11.84 17.50
CA VAL A 172 -7.29 12.31 17.06
C VAL A 172 -6.45 12.72 18.26
N HIS A 173 -7.03 13.46 19.21
CA HIS A 173 -6.36 13.83 20.45
C HIS A 173 -5.95 12.63 21.29
N PHE A 174 -6.77 11.56 21.31
CA PHE A 174 -6.39 10.34 22.00
C PHE A 174 -5.19 9.63 21.33
N LEU A 175 -5.18 9.55 19.99
CA LEU A 175 -4.05 8.99 19.23
C LEU A 175 -2.76 9.79 19.46
N GLU A 176 -2.86 11.11 19.51
CA GLU A 176 -1.76 12.01 19.88
C GLU A 176 -1.26 11.72 21.31
N GLY A 177 -2.20 11.57 22.26
CA GLY A 177 -1.91 11.28 23.67
C GLY A 177 -1.21 9.95 23.94
N ILE A 178 -1.30 8.98 23.05
CA ILE A 178 -0.61 7.68 23.16
C ILE A 178 0.64 7.59 22.26
N GLY A 179 1.11 8.72 21.72
CA GLY A 179 2.34 8.79 20.93
C GLY A 179 2.19 8.18 19.52
N LEU A 180 1.07 8.46 18.85
CA LEU A 180 0.86 8.12 17.43
C LEU A 180 0.65 9.38 16.57
N ASP A 181 1.08 10.55 17.06
CA ASP A 181 0.99 11.85 16.38
C ASP A 181 1.69 11.85 15.01
N TYR A 182 2.75 11.06 14.83
CA TYR A 182 3.53 10.97 13.60
C TYR A 182 2.91 10.07 12.52
N VAL A 183 1.91 9.25 12.85
CA VAL A 183 1.27 8.32 11.90
C VAL A 183 0.27 9.06 11.02
N THR A 184 0.20 8.74 9.73
CA THR A 184 -0.85 9.28 8.84
C THR A 184 -2.08 8.39 8.83
N MET A 185 -3.27 8.97 8.62
CA MET A 185 -4.53 8.20 8.57
C MET A 185 -4.62 7.31 7.33
N ASP A 186 -3.93 7.67 6.25
CA ASP A 186 -3.87 6.88 5.02
C ASP A 186 -2.81 5.76 5.04
N ARG A 187 -2.02 5.65 6.13
CA ARG A 187 -1.02 4.59 6.30
C ARG A 187 -1.70 3.23 6.29
N THR A 188 -1.13 2.29 5.53
CA THR A 188 -1.67 0.94 5.44
C THR A 188 -1.48 0.21 6.77
N ALA A 189 -2.56 -0.30 7.37
CA ALA A 189 -2.54 -0.95 8.69
C ALA A 189 -1.51 -2.10 8.81
N ARG A 190 -1.26 -2.84 7.73
CA ARG A 190 -0.27 -3.93 7.69
C ARG A 190 1.18 -3.45 7.87
N THR A 191 1.44 -2.16 7.66
CA THR A 191 2.77 -1.56 7.81
C THR A 191 3.03 -1.00 9.20
N LEU A 192 2.04 -1.06 10.10
CA LEU A 192 2.22 -0.67 11.50
C LEU A 192 3.05 -1.73 12.23
N SER A 193 3.89 -1.28 13.16
CA SER A 193 4.58 -2.16 14.10
C SER A 193 3.56 -2.80 15.05
N GLY A 194 3.96 -3.88 15.74
CA GLY A 194 3.11 -4.53 16.74
C GLY A 194 2.62 -3.56 17.81
N GLY A 195 3.54 -2.74 18.37
CA GLY A 195 3.20 -1.71 19.36
C GLY A 195 2.30 -0.61 18.80
N GLU A 196 2.55 -0.13 17.58
CA GLU A 196 1.67 0.85 16.92
C GLU A 196 0.24 0.31 16.75
N ALA A 197 0.10 -0.92 16.23
CA ALA A 197 -1.20 -1.56 16.03
C ALA A 197 -1.94 -1.79 17.35
N GLN A 198 -1.22 -2.17 18.42
CA GLN A 198 -1.77 -2.30 19.75
C GLN A 198 -2.29 -0.98 20.30
N ARG A 199 -1.51 0.11 20.15
CA ARG A 199 -1.92 1.46 20.58
C ARG A 199 -3.13 1.97 19.80
N VAL A 200 -3.18 1.76 18.47
CA VAL A 200 -4.39 2.08 17.66
C VAL A 200 -5.61 1.31 18.15
N ARG A 201 -5.44 0.02 18.49
CA ARG A 201 -6.53 -0.79 19.05
C ARG A 201 -6.99 -0.26 20.41
N LEU A 202 -6.05 0.05 21.31
CA LEU A 202 -6.34 0.65 22.60
C LEU A 202 -7.12 1.97 22.46
N ALA A 203 -6.68 2.85 21.55
CA ALA A 203 -7.39 4.09 21.21
C ALA A 203 -8.82 3.87 20.76
N THR A 204 -9.02 2.90 19.88
CA THR A 204 -10.34 2.58 19.33
C THR A 204 -11.27 2.05 20.42
N GLN A 205 -10.74 1.21 21.33
CA GLN A 205 -11.52 0.66 22.43
C GLN A 205 -11.91 1.73 23.45
N ILE A 206 -10.97 2.59 23.82
CA ILE A 206 -11.22 3.68 24.75
C ILE A 206 -12.20 4.70 24.15
N GLY A 207 -12.02 5.06 22.89
CA GLY A 207 -12.91 5.98 22.18
C GLY A 207 -14.32 5.44 21.94
N SER A 208 -14.60 4.17 22.28
CA SER A 208 -15.95 3.60 22.22
C SER A 208 -16.83 3.98 23.41
N GLY A 209 -16.24 4.55 24.49
CA GLY A 209 -16.99 5.01 25.66
C GLY A 209 -17.65 3.90 26.47
N LEU A 210 -17.19 2.65 26.36
CA LEU A 210 -17.73 1.53 27.11
C LEU A 210 -17.39 1.65 28.60
N THR A 211 -18.42 1.60 29.45
CA THR A 211 -18.29 1.63 30.92
C THR A 211 -18.41 0.22 31.51
N GLY A 212 -17.74 -0.04 32.64
CA GLY A 212 -17.80 -1.34 33.32
C GLY A 212 -17.04 -2.47 32.62
N VAL A 213 -16.06 -2.12 31.79
CA VAL A 213 -15.23 -3.08 31.05
C VAL A 213 -13.85 -3.20 31.71
N LEU A 214 -13.36 -4.44 31.84
CA LEU A 214 -11.99 -4.73 32.24
C LEU A 214 -11.11 -4.85 30.99
N TYR A 215 -10.24 -3.88 30.77
CA TYR A 215 -9.22 -3.94 29.72
C TYR A 215 -7.97 -4.64 30.24
N VAL A 216 -7.62 -5.79 29.65
CA VAL A 216 -6.34 -6.49 29.91
C VAL A 216 -5.40 -6.18 28.75
N CYS A 217 -4.29 -5.51 29.05
CA CYS A 217 -3.27 -5.11 28.07
C CYS A 217 -1.99 -5.92 28.28
N ASP A 218 -1.45 -6.45 27.19
CA ASP A 218 -0.18 -7.18 27.21
C ASP A 218 0.97 -6.23 26.80
N GLU A 219 1.77 -5.79 27.77
CA GLU A 219 2.93 -4.91 27.58
C GLU A 219 2.71 -3.68 26.67
N PRO A 220 1.85 -2.71 27.06
CA PRO A 220 1.43 -1.63 26.16
C PRO A 220 2.51 -0.57 25.87
N THR A 221 3.67 -0.64 26.54
CA THR A 221 4.83 0.23 26.34
C THR A 221 5.76 -0.24 25.21
N VAL A 222 5.54 -1.43 24.63
CA VAL A 222 6.40 -1.96 23.56
C VAL A 222 6.48 -0.98 22.38
N GLY A 223 7.71 -0.63 22.00
CA GLY A 223 7.98 0.28 20.88
C GLY A 223 7.64 1.74 21.15
N LEU A 224 7.45 2.15 22.41
CA LEU A 224 7.49 3.55 22.82
C LEU A 224 8.91 3.95 23.24
N HIS A 225 9.24 5.22 23.01
CA HIS A 225 10.44 5.80 23.57
C HIS A 225 10.23 6.06 25.07
N PRO A 226 11.22 5.86 25.95
CA PRO A 226 11.06 6.06 27.40
C PRO A 226 10.55 7.45 27.80
N HIS A 227 10.81 8.45 26.95
CA HIS A 227 10.26 9.80 27.11
C HIS A 227 8.73 9.82 27.06
N ASP A 228 8.08 8.97 26.25
CA ASP A 228 6.64 9.02 25.99
C ASP A 228 5.82 8.06 26.87
N ASP A 229 6.48 7.22 27.69
CA ASP A 229 5.83 6.28 28.61
C ASP A 229 4.82 6.98 29.53
N HIS A 230 5.17 8.19 29.99
CA HIS A 230 4.29 8.97 30.87
C HIS A 230 2.99 9.41 30.18
N ARG A 231 3.00 9.58 28.85
CA ARG A 231 1.81 9.97 28.09
C ARG A 231 0.81 8.81 28.04
N LEU A 232 1.31 7.60 27.82
CA LEU A 232 0.53 6.37 27.84
C LEU A 232 -0.11 6.09 29.21
N ILE A 233 0.52 6.51 30.32
CA ILE A 233 -0.05 6.34 31.66
C ILE A 233 -1.11 7.41 31.96
N LYS A 234 -0.84 8.67 31.62
CA LYS A 234 -1.73 9.79 31.94
C LYS A 234 -3.09 9.72 31.25
N HIS A 235 -3.13 9.38 29.96
CA HIS A 235 -4.38 9.43 29.18
C HIS A 235 -5.43 8.38 29.61
N PRO A 236 -5.09 7.11 29.85
CA PRO A 236 -5.99 6.10 30.42
C PRO A 236 -6.46 6.42 31.84
N ASP A 237 -5.64 7.05 32.67
CA ASP A 237 -6.03 7.44 34.03
C ASP A 237 -7.10 8.54 34.04
N SER A 238 -7.11 9.44 33.05
CA SER A 238 -8.22 10.37 32.84
C SER A 238 -9.55 9.65 32.54
N LEU A 239 -9.51 8.45 31.96
CA LEU A 239 -10.70 7.65 31.64
C LEU A 239 -11.19 6.81 32.82
N LYS A 240 -10.28 6.31 33.66
CA LYS A 240 -10.67 5.67 34.93
C LYS A 240 -11.44 6.61 35.85
N LYS A 241 -11.20 7.92 35.75
CA LYS A 241 -11.86 8.97 36.57
C LYS A 241 -13.20 9.44 36.02
N LEU A 242 -13.56 9.07 34.80
CA LEU A 242 -14.83 9.43 34.15
C LEU A 242 -15.95 8.41 34.44
N GLY A 243 -15.66 7.34 35.17
CA GLY A 243 -16.60 6.29 35.59
C GLY A 243 -16.77 6.22 37.10
#